data_AF-A0A0E3ZU60-F1
#
_entry.id   AF-A0A0E3ZU60-F1
#
_cell.length_a   1.000
_cell.length_b   1.000
_cell.length_c   1.000
_cell.angle_alpha   90.00
_cell.angle_beta   90.00
_cell.angle_gamma   90.00
#
_symmetry.space_group_name_H-M   'P 1'
#
loop_
_entity.id
_entity.type
_entity.pdbx_description
1 polymer ?
#
loop_
_entity_poly.entity_id
_entity_poly.type
_entity_poly.pdbx_seq_one_letter_code
_entity_poly.pdbx_strand_id
1 'polypeptide(L)'
;MVLFLTARDQTNQFRKFSCQLDKLEVAFEFLSDIVAKGSTLLQVYIVDEGKRTELPLAIFDGEPFMAAMQELEKEWQTLLSEPAMSTSLHETLLIPLIQHRARQFETKIANYQKLISRLEQLLERTQKNFSAGPIKSRVISQYESMISRNQVWLIKAQISYQLILSRLSQLSA
;
A
#
# COMPACT_ATOMS: atom_id res chain seq x y z
N MET A 1 -14.14 -13.78 24.48
CA MET A 1 -15.14 -14.49 23.67
C MET A 1 -16.09 -15.36 24.51
N VAL A 2 -17.41 -15.27 24.27
CA VAL A 2 -18.44 -16.11 24.89
C VAL A 2 -19.30 -16.77 23.80
N LEU A 3 -19.46 -18.09 23.88
CA LEU A 3 -20.31 -18.88 22.99
C LEU A 3 -21.72 -19.00 23.58
N PHE A 4 -22.74 -18.84 22.75
CA PHE A 4 -24.13 -19.09 23.07
C PHE A 4 -24.71 -20.09 22.09
N LEU A 5 -25.45 -21.07 22.58
CA LEU A 5 -26.11 -22.07 21.75
C LEU A 5 -27.50 -22.45 22.26
N THR A 6 -28.36 -22.80 21.32
CA THR A 6 -29.62 -23.51 21.56
C THR A 6 -29.58 -24.81 20.78
N ALA A 7 -29.74 -25.93 21.49
CA ALA A 7 -29.76 -27.26 20.91
C ALA A 7 -31.04 -28.00 21.31
N ARG A 8 -31.42 -28.98 20.49
CA ARG A 8 -32.51 -29.90 20.75
C ARG A 8 -31.91 -31.29 20.98
N ASP A 9 -32.18 -31.86 22.15
CA ASP A 9 -31.71 -33.21 22.47
C ASP A 9 -32.59 -34.30 21.84
N GLN A 10 -32.18 -35.56 21.97
CA GLN A 10 -32.88 -36.72 21.42
C GLN A 10 -34.29 -36.90 22.02
N THR A 11 -34.55 -36.34 23.20
CA THR A 11 -35.87 -36.34 23.85
C THR A 11 -36.75 -35.17 23.41
N ASN A 12 -36.33 -34.45 22.36
CA ASN A 12 -37.01 -33.28 21.79
C ASN A 12 -37.10 -32.11 22.79
N GLN A 13 -36.24 -32.06 23.81
CA GLN A 13 -36.16 -30.95 24.74
C GLN A 13 -35.19 -29.90 24.23
N PHE A 14 -35.56 -28.64 24.41
CA PHE A 14 -34.74 -27.49 24.04
C PHE A 14 -33.84 -27.10 25.21
N ARG A 15 -32.54 -27.02 24.95
CA ARG A 15 -31.54 -26.59 25.93
C ARG A 15 -30.81 -25.37 25.41
N LYS A 16 -30.68 -24.37 26.28
CA LYS A 16 -29.89 -23.17 26.04
C LYS A 16 -28.66 -23.23 26.91
N PHE A 17 -27.51 -22.93 26.33
CA PHE A 17 -26.23 -22.98 27.03
C PHE A 17 -25.35 -21.81 26.61
N SER A 18 -24.50 -21.37 27.53
CA SER A 18 -23.46 -20.38 27.27
C SER A 18 -22.19 -20.73 28.02
N CYS A 19 -21.05 -20.60 27.38
CA CYS A 19 -19.75 -20.80 28.00
C CYS A 19 -18.72 -19.78 27.52
N GLN A 20 -17.75 -19.50 28.37
CA GLN A 20 -16.59 -18.69 28.02
C GLN A 20 -15.52 -19.58 27.41
N LEU A 21 -14.89 -19.10 26.34
CA LEU A 21 -13.91 -19.85 25.57
C LEU A 21 -12.72 -18.94 25.22
N ASP A 22 -11.53 -19.51 25.28
CA ASP A 22 -10.29 -18.78 24.98
C ASP A 22 -9.94 -18.82 23.49
N LYS A 23 -10.45 -19.81 22.77
CA LYS A 23 -10.11 -20.13 21.38
C LYS A 23 -11.35 -20.53 20.59
N LEU A 24 -11.40 -20.14 19.32
CA LEU A 24 -12.53 -20.41 18.42
C LEU A 24 -12.61 -21.88 18.04
N GLU A 25 -11.47 -22.53 17.89
CA GLU A 25 -11.35 -23.94 17.50
C GLU A 25 -11.95 -24.85 18.56
N VAL A 26 -11.80 -24.50 19.85
CA VAL A 26 -12.44 -25.20 20.97
C VAL A 26 -13.96 -25.05 20.93
N ALA A 27 -14.47 -23.91 20.48
CA ALA A 27 -15.91 -23.70 20.29
C ALA A 27 -16.46 -24.65 19.23
N PHE A 28 -15.74 -24.79 18.11
CA PHE A 28 -16.16 -25.64 17.00
C PHE A 28 -16.14 -27.12 17.38
N GLU A 29 -15.08 -27.58 18.05
CA GLU A 29 -15.00 -28.97 18.51
C GLU A 29 -16.13 -29.30 19.50
N PHE A 30 -16.42 -28.39 20.44
CA PHE A 30 -17.51 -28.56 21.39
C PHE A 30 -18.89 -28.65 20.71
N LEU A 31 -19.11 -27.88 19.66
CA LEU A 31 -20.36 -27.92 18.89
C LEU A 31 -20.49 -29.20 18.05
N SER A 32 -19.40 -29.64 17.40
CA SER A 32 -19.34 -30.93 16.72
C SER A 32 -19.64 -32.07 17.68
N ASP A 33 -19.07 -32.08 18.88
CA ASP A 33 -19.33 -33.08 19.92
C ASP A 33 -20.81 -33.14 20.33
N ILE A 34 -21.48 -31.99 20.42
CA ILE A 34 -22.92 -31.93 20.73
C ILE A 34 -23.73 -32.61 19.62
N VAL A 35 -23.39 -32.36 18.35
CA VAL A 35 -24.05 -32.97 17.20
C VAL A 35 -23.74 -34.46 17.10
N ALA A 36 -22.49 -34.86 17.32
CA ALA A 36 -22.05 -36.26 17.35
C ALA A 36 -22.80 -37.09 18.41
N LYS A 37 -23.15 -36.47 19.55
CA LYS A 37 -23.99 -37.08 20.60
C LYS A 37 -25.48 -37.13 20.24
N GLY A 38 -25.86 -36.72 19.03
CA GLY A 38 -27.21 -36.81 18.49
C GLY A 38 -28.12 -35.63 18.83
N SER A 39 -27.57 -34.51 19.31
CA SER A 39 -28.35 -33.27 19.47
C SER A 39 -28.38 -32.48 18.17
N THR A 40 -29.47 -31.76 17.90
CA THR A 40 -29.55 -30.85 16.75
C THR A 40 -29.29 -29.41 17.21
N LEU A 41 -28.31 -28.74 16.62
CA LEU A 41 -28.09 -27.31 16.86
C LEU A 41 -29.16 -26.48 16.13
N LEU A 42 -29.76 -25.52 16.83
CA LEU A 42 -30.83 -24.65 16.29
C LEU A 42 -30.40 -23.20 16.16
N GLN A 43 -29.49 -22.77 17.05
CA GLN A 43 -28.91 -21.43 17.02
C GLN A 43 -27.57 -21.48 17.70
N VAL A 44 -26.56 -20.87 17.10
CA VAL A 44 -25.22 -20.76 17.65
C VAL A 44 -24.64 -19.41 17.26
N TYR A 45 -24.17 -18.65 18.23
CA TYR A 45 -23.47 -17.40 17.99
C TYR A 45 -22.41 -17.15 19.05
N ILE A 46 -21.42 -16.35 18.68
CA ILE A 46 -20.34 -15.92 19.55
C ILE A 46 -20.48 -14.42 19.79
N VAL A 47 -20.19 -13.99 21.02
CA VAL A 47 -19.99 -12.58 21.35
C VAL A 47 -18.53 -12.37 21.71
N ASP A 48 -17.86 -11.52 20.95
CA ASP A 48 -16.48 -11.11 21.21
C ASP A 48 -16.31 -9.62 20.95
N GLU A 49 -15.62 -8.92 21.85
CA GLU A 49 -15.46 -7.45 21.82
C GLU A 49 -16.78 -6.67 21.57
N GLY A 50 -17.88 -7.17 22.14
CA GLY A 50 -19.22 -6.58 21.98
C GLY A 50 -19.87 -6.81 20.61
N LYS A 51 -19.22 -7.54 19.70
CA LYS A 51 -19.78 -7.94 18.41
C LYS A 51 -20.34 -9.35 18.48
N ARG A 52 -21.54 -9.52 17.93
CA ARG A 52 -22.19 -10.82 17.78
C ARG A 52 -21.92 -11.37 16.38
N THR A 53 -21.45 -12.60 16.33
CA THR A 53 -21.18 -13.33 15.08
C THR A 53 -22.00 -14.62 15.09
N GLU A 54 -22.92 -14.76 14.14
CA GLU A 54 -23.66 -16.02 13.95
C GLU A 54 -22.73 -17.09 13.35
N LEU A 55 -22.81 -18.31 13.88
CA LEU A 55 -22.07 -19.44 13.33
C LEU A 55 -22.98 -20.24 12.39
N PRO A 56 -22.46 -20.65 11.21
CA PRO A 56 -23.25 -21.46 10.29
C PRO A 56 -23.55 -22.82 10.93
N LEU A 57 -24.83 -23.17 11.07
CA LEU A 57 -25.20 -24.45 11.68
C LEU A 57 -24.85 -25.65 10.78
N ALA A 58 -24.90 -25.43 9.47
CA ALA A 58 -24.71 -26.48 8.46
C ALA A 58 -23.29 -27.06 8.42
N ILE A 59 -22.31 -26.43 9.06
CA ILE A 59 -20.92 -26.92 9.11
C ILE A 59 -20.65 -27.85 10.29
N PHE A 60 -21.59 -27.96 11.24
CA PHE A 60 -21.45 -28.85 12.40
C PHE A 60 -22.28 -30.11 12.14
N ASP A 61 -21.65 -31.10 11.54
CA ASP A 61 -22.23 -32.40 11.18
C ASP A 61 -21.88 -33.52 12.17
N GLY A 62 -21.03 -33.23 13.16
CA GLY A 62 -20.56 -34.19 14.14
C GLY A 62 -19.17 -34.75 13.82
N GLU A 63 -18.57 -34.39 12.69
CA GLU A 63 -17.18 -34.73 12.40
C GLU A 63 -16.22 -33.80 13.18
N PRO A 64 -15.01 -34.30 13.54
CA PRO A 64 -13.99 -33.50 14.22
C PRO A 64 -13.55 -32.30 13.37
N PHE A 65 -13.57 -31.10 13.94
CA PHE A 65 -13.29 -29.86 13.21
C PHE A 65 -11.82 -29.41 13.35
N MET A 66 -11.18 -29.81 14.46
CA MET A 66 -9.82 -29.40 14.80
C MET A 66 -8.78 -29.74 13.73
N ALA A 67 -8.85 -30.94 13.13
CA ALA A 67 -7.85 -31.40 12.16
C ALA A 67 -7.86 -30.54 10.88
N ALA A 68 -9.05 -30.28 10.32
CA ALA A 68 -9.22 -29.45 9.15
C ALA A 68 -8.77 -28.00 9.40
N MET A 69 -9.05 -27.46 10.60
CA MET A 69 -8.64 -26.10 10.94
C MET A 69 -7.12 -25.96 11.09
N GLN A 70 -6.45 -26.96 11.68
CA GLN A 70 -4.98 -26.98 11.79
C GLN A 70 -4.30 -27.12 10.43
N GLU A 71 -4.88 -27.92 9.53
CA GLU A 71 -4.38 -28.05 8.16
C GLU A 71 -4.50 -26.72 7.40
N LEU A 72 -5.67 -26.07 7.52
CA LEU A 72 -5.91 -24.75 6.94
C LEU A 72 -4.95 -23.69 7.51
N GLU A 73 -4.72 -23.69 8.83
CA GLU A 73 -3.76 -22.78 9.47
C GLU A 73 -2.36 -22.97 8.89
N LYS A 74 -1.92 -24.22 8.70
CA LYS A 74 -0.62 -24.55 8.13
C LYS A 74 -0.52 -24.11 6.67
N GLU A 75 -1.56 -24.29 5.87
CA GLU A 75 -1.61 -23.81 4.49
C GLU A 75 -1.48 -22.29 4.41
N TRP A 76 -2.25 -21.57 5.22
CA TRP A 76 -2.16 -20.11 5.29
C TRP A 76 -0.81 -19.64 5.79
N GLN A 77 -0.25 -20.26 6.83
CA GLN A 77 1.09 -19.94 7.29
C GLN A 77 2.11 -20.13 6.17
N THR A 78 2.02 -21.22 5.41
CA THR A 78 2.92 -21.49 4.29
C THR A 78 2.80 -20.41 3.20
N LEU A 79 1.57 -20.09 2.79
CA LEU A 79 1.30 -19.04 1.79
C LEU A 79 1.76 -17.65 2.24
N LEU A 80 1.63 -17.34 3.53
CA LEU A 80 2.04 -16.06 4.11
C LEU A 80 3.52 -16.00 4.49
N SER A 81 4.20 -17.14 4.59
CA SER A 81 5.63 -17.23 4.88
C SER A 81 6.49 -16.87 3.67
N GLU A 82 5.98 -17.09 2.46
CA GLU A 82 6.66 -16.66 1.25
C GLU A 82 6.36 -15.18 0.99
N PRO A 83 7.37 -14.28 1.04
CA PRO A 83 7.18 -12.94 0.54
C PRO A 83 6.81 -13.05 -0.93
N ALA A 84 5.67 -12.47 -1.32
CA ALA A 84 5.29 -12.40 -2.73
C ALA A 84 6.52 -11.96 -3.53
N MET A 85 6.90 -12.76 -4.55
CA MET A 85 8.05 -12.61 -5.46
C MET A 85 8.03 -11.26 -6.21
N SER A 86 8.09 -10.17 -5.47
CA SER A 86 8.06 -8.78 -5.91
C SER A 86 9.47 -8.26 -6.16
N THR A 87 10.49 -8.96 -5.65
CA THR A 87 11.91 -8.65 -5.80
C THR A 87 12.36 -8.70 -7.26
N SER A 88 11.88 -9.66 -8.07
CA SER A 88 12.36 -9.82 -9.45
C SER A 88 11.91 -8.68 -10.38
N LEU A 89 10.68 -8.18 -10.26
CA LEU A 89 10.20 -7.03 -11.04
C LEU A 89 10.84 -5.71 -10.56
N HIS A 90 11.11 -5.61 -9.27
CA HIS A 90 11.75 -4.43 -8.66
C HIS A 90 13.18 -4.23 -9.18
N GLU A 91 13.98 -5.30 -9.15
CA GLU A 91 15.37 -5.26 -9.61
C GLU A 91 15.48 -5.16 -11.14
N THR A 92 14.62 -5.88 -11.87
CA THR A 92 14.76 -6.00 -13.33
C THR A 92 14.26 -4.77 -14.09
N LEU A 93 13.23 -4.07 -13.60
CA LEU A 93 12.59 -2.98 -14.34
C LEU A 93 12.61 -1.63 -13.62
N LEU A 94 12.35 -1.61 -12.31
CA LEU A 94 12.18 -0.34 -11.60
C LEU A 94 13.50 0.42 -11.46
N ILE A 95 14.59 -0.26 -11.09
CA ILE A 95 15.92 0.35 -10.96
C ILE A 95 16.40 0.96 -12.29
N PRO A 96 16.38 0.23 -13.44
CA PRO A 96 16.74 0.82 -14.73
C PRO A 96 15.88 2.02 -15.14
N LEU A 97 14.57 1.99 -14.87
CA LEU A 97 13.67 3.10 -15.19
C LEU A 97 13.95 4.34 -14.36
N ILE A 98 14.23 4.18 -13.06
CA ILE A 98 14.58 5.28 -12.16
C ILE A 98 15.94 5.89 -12.57
N GLN A 99 16.92 5.04 -12.90
CA GLN A 99 18.21 5.50 -13.44
C GLN A 99 18.06 6.26 -14.76
N HIS A 100 17.24 5.76 -15.69
CA HIS A 100 16.98 6.46 -16.94
C HIS A 100 16.33 7.83 -16.71
N ARG A 101 15.34 7.88 -15.80
CA ARG A 101 14.70 9.14 -15.40
C ARG A 101 15.70 10.11 -14.77
N ALA A 102 16.65 9.64 -13.95
CA ALA A 102 17.70 10.47 -13.37
C ALA A 102 18.54 11.17 -14.47
N ARG A 103 19.01 10.40 -15.47
CA ARG A 103 19.79 10.94 -16.62
C ARG A 103 19.00 11.98 -17.43
N GLN A 104 17.70 11.79 -17.60
CA GLN A 104 16.85 12.78 -18.27
C GLN A 104 16.81 14.10 -17.50
N PHE A 105 16.75 14.05 -16.17
CA PHE A 105 16.76 15.26 -15.33
C PHE A 105 18.11 15.95 -15.33
N GLU A 106 19.23 15.22 -15.32
CA GLU A 106 20.57 15.80 -15.51
C GLU A 106 20.67 16.58 -16.82
N THR A 107 20.17 15.99 -17.91
CA THR A 107 20.14 16.64 -19.23
C THR A 107 19.28 17.91 -19.20
N LYS A 108 18.11 17.88 -18.55
CA LYS A 108 17.24 19.05 -18.39
C LYS A 108 17.92 20.16 -17.57
N ILE A 109 18.58 19.80 -16.47
CA ILE A 109 19.32 20.74 -15.62
C ILE A 109 20.41 21.43 -16.43
N ALA A 110 21.23 20.67 -17.15
CA ALA A 110 22.29 21.22 -18.00
C ALA A 110 21.74 22.15 -19.09
N ASN A 111 20.62 21.79 -19.71
CA ASN A 111 19.96 22.62 -20.71
C ASN A 111 19.44 23.94 -20.13
N TYR A 112 18.79 23.91 -18.97
CA TYR A 112 18.31 25.15 -18.32
C TYR A 112 19.48 26.05 -17.94
N GLN A 113 20.56 25.50 -17.38
CA GLN A 113 21.77 26.26 -17.04
C GLN A 113 22.35 26.93 -18.29
N LYS A 114 22.54 26.16 -19.39
CA LYS A 114 23.07 26.69 -20.65
C LYS A 114 22.18 27.80 -21.23
N LEU A 115 20.86 27.63 -21.15
CA LEU A 115 19.91 28.62 -21.64
C LEU A 115 19.94 29.90 -20.81
N ILE A 116 20.00 29.79 -19.48
CA ILE A 116 20.13 30.93 -18.57
C ILE A 116 21.41 31.70 -18.90
N SER A 117 22.57 31.05 -18.96
CA SER A 117 23.84 31.72 -19.28
C SER A 117 23.82 32.41 -20.64
N ARG A 118 23.18 31.81 -21.65
CA ARG A 118 23.02 32.44 -22.97
C ARG A 118 22.13 33.68 -22.91
N LEU A 119 21.02 33.64 -22.16
CA LEU A 119 20.13 34.78 -21.98
C LEU A 119 20.81 35.91 -21.21
N GLU A 120 21.59 35.60 -20.18
CA GLU A 120 22.39 36.57 -19.43
C GLU A 120 23.41 37.28 -20.34
N GLN A 121 24.12 36.53 -21.19
CA GLN A 121 25.03 37.13 -22.18
C GLN A 121 24.32 38.03 -23.19
N LEU A 122 23.11 37.64 -23.65
CA LEU A 122 22.31 38.45 -24.56
C LEU A 122 21.80 39.73 -23.89
N LEU A 123 21.40 39.63 -22.62
CA LEU A 123 20.99 40.76 -21.80
C LEU A 123 22.13 41.77 -21.62
N GLU A 124 23.33 41.29 -21.26
CA GLU A 124 24.51 42.13 -21.10
C GLU A 124 24.89 42.84 -22.42
N ARG A 125 24.88 42.12 -23.55
CA ARG A 125 25.14 42.70 -24.88
C ARG A 125 24.11 43.76 -25.26
N THR A 126 22.83 43.49 -24.98
CA THR A 126 21.74 44.43 -25.27
C THR A 126 21.86 45.69 -24.42
N GLN A 127 22.23 45.54 -23.14
CA GLN A 127 22.48 46.67 -22.25
C GLN A 127 23.65 47.54 -22.74
N LYS A 128 24.74 46.94 -23.22
CA LYS A 128 25.94 47.67 -23.68
C LYS A 128 25.79 48.30 -25.08
N ASN A 129 25.15 47.60 -26.02
CA ASN A 129 25.26 47.96 -27.44
C ASN A 129 24.03 48.68 -28.02
N PHE A 130 22.87 48.66 -27.34
CA PHE A 130 21.68 49.36 -27.84
C PHE A 130 21.60 50.80 -27.33
N SER A 131 21.25 51.72 -28.23
CA SER A 131 20.88 53.09 -27.89
C SER A 131 19.69 53.11 -26.92
N ALA A 132 19.69 54.07 -25.99
CA ALA A 132 18.60 54.23 -25.03
C ALA A 132 17.27 54.47 -25.76
N GLY A 133 16.24 53.69 -25.42
CA GLY A 133 14.93 53.79 -26.05
C GLY A 133 13.95 52.70 -25.62
N PRO A 134 12.66 52.83 -25.95
CA PRO A 134 11.61 51.93 -25.49
C PRO A 134 11.78 50.48 -26.00
N ILE A 135 12.40 50.31 -27.17
CA ILE A 135 12.69 48.99 -27.75
C ILE A 135 13.73 48.25 -26.88
N LYS A 136 14.78 48.94 -26.43
CA LYS A 136 15.82 48.38 -25.56
C LYS A 136 15.21 47.90 -24.24
N SER A 137 14.40 48.73 -23.59
CA SER A 137 13.73 48.38 -22.33
C SER A 137 12.82 47.16 -22.48
N ARG A 138 12.08 47.05 -23.59
CA ARG A 138 11.22 45.88 -23.86
C ARG A 138 12.02 44.60 -24.02
N VAL A 139 13.11 44.63 -24.78
CA VAL A 139 13.97 43.44 -25.01
C VAL A 139 14.66 43.01 -23.72
N ILE A 140 15.16 43.95 -22.91
CA ILE A 140 15.74 43.66 -21.60
C ILE A 140 14.71 42.98 -20.69
N SER A 141 13.52 43.58 -20.55
CA SER A 141 12.45 43.02 -19.73
C SER A 141 12.03 41.61 -20.18
N GLN A 142 12.02 41.37 -21.50
CA GLN A 142 11.74 40.04 -22.06
C GLN A 142 12.82 39.02 -21.65
N TYR A 143 14.11 39.36 -21.75
CA TYR A 143 15.18 38.46 -21.33
C TYR A 143 15.16 38.21 -19.83
N GLU A 144 14.93 39.23 -19.01
CA GLU A 144 14.78 39.07 -17.55
C GLU A 144 13.65 38.11 -17.22
N SER A 145 12.47 38.27 -17.84
CA SER A 145 11.34 37.36 -17.65
C SER A 145 11.65 35.92 -18.07
N MET A 146 12.38 35.74 -19.18
CA MET A 146 12.81 34.42 -19.63
C MET A 146 13.84 33.80 -18.68
N ILE A 147 14.78 34.58 -18.14
CA ILE A 147 15.77 34.12 -17.16
C ILE A 147 15.05 33.67 -15.90
N SER A 148 14.19 34.50 -15.30
CA SER A 148 13.45 34.16 -14.08
C SER A 148 12.61 32.89 -14.26
N ARG A 149 11.94 32.74 -15.41
CA ARG A 149 11.18 31.53 -15.71
C ARG A 149 12.06 30.28 -15.77
N ASN A 150 13.21 30.35 -16.44
CA ASN A 150 14.12 29.21 -16.54
C ASN A 150 14.81 28.87 -15.21
N GLN A 151 15.07 29.86 -14.35
CA GLN A 151 15.56 29.63 -12.99
C GLN A 151 14.56 28.83 -12.16
N VAL A 152 13.26 29.15 -12.25
CA VAL A 152 12.20 28.37 -11.59
C VAL A 152 12.18 26.93 -12.10
N TRP A 153 12.30 26.71 -13.41
CA TRP A 153 12.35 25.36 -13.99
C TRP A 153 13.60 24.58 -13.59
N LEU A 154 14.75 25.26 -13.48
CA LEU A 154 16.00 24.69 -12.99
C LEU A 154 15.84 24.18 -11.55
N ILE A 155 15.30 25.00 -10.65
CA ILE A 155 15.06 24.63 -9.26
C ILE A 155 14.11 23.42 -9.19
N LYS A 156 13.00 23.44 -9.94
CA LYS A 156 12.06 22.31 -10.01
C LYS A 156 12.73 21.03 -10.50
N ALA A 157 13.59 21.13 -11.50
CA ALA A 157 14.34 19.99 -12.04
C ALA A 157 15.35 19.45 -11.03
N GLN A 158 16.04 20.31 -10.28
CA GLN A 158 17.00 19.93 -9.23
C GLN A 158 16.30 19.22 -8.07
N ILE A 159 15.19 19.76 -7.57
CA ILE A 159 14.39 19.11 -6.50
C ILE A 159 13.91 17.73 -6.97
N SER A 160 13.38 17.66 -8.20
CA SER A 160 12.92 16.38 -8.78
C SER A 160 14.05 15.37 -8.92
N TYR A 161 15.24 15.81 -9.32
CA TYR A 161 16.43 14.96 -9.42
C TYR A 161 16.87 14.43 -8.05
N GLN A 162 16.93 15.29 -7.02
CA GLN A 162 17.25 14.87 -5.64
C GLN A 162 16.27 13.84 -5.10
N LEU A 163 14.96 14.00 -5.36
CA LEU A 163 13.95 13.03 -4.96
C LEU A 163 14.11 11.68 -5.70
N ILE A 164 14.55 11.72 -6.97
CA ILE A 164 14.83 10.50 -7.73
C ILE A 164 16.05 9.78 -7.14
N LEU A 165 17.10 10.51 -6.76
CA LEU A 165 18.30 9.92 -6.15
C LEU A 165 18.02 9.32 -4.77
N SER A 166 17.23 10.00 -3.92
CA SER A 166 16.87 9.46 -2.60
C SER A 166 16.06 8.17 -2.71
N ARG A 167 15.14 8.10 -3.69
CA ARG A 167 14.43 6.86 -4.01
C ARG A 167 15.38 5.79 -4.50
N LEU A 168 16.31 6.12 -5.40
CA LEU A 168 17.28 5.13 -5.89
C LEU A 168 18.11 4.54 -4.75
N SER A 169 18.58 5.36 -3.81
CA SER A 169 19.34 4.89 -2.64
C SER A 169 18.52 4.00 -1.69
N GLN A 170 17.21 4.21 -1.61
CA GLN A 170 16.30 3.38 -0.79
C GLN A 170 16.03 2.01 -1.43
N LEU A 171 16.14 1.92 -2.76
CA LEU A 171 15.89 0.68 -3.50
C LEU A 171 17.16 -0.13 -3.79
N SER A 172 18.33 0.46 -3.58
CA SER A 172 19.64 -0.20 -3.75
C SER A 172 20.29 -0.65 -2.44
N ALA A 173 19.60 -0.44 -1.30
CA ALA A 173 20.04 -0.82 0.05
C ALA A 173 19.28 -2.07 0.51
#